data_AF-A0A9X1XEQ6-F1
#
_entry.id   AF-A0A9X1XEQ6-F1
#
_cell.length_a   1.000
_cell.length_b   1.000
_cell.length_c   1.000
_cell.angle_alpha   90.00
_cell.angle_beta   90.00
_cell.angle_gamma   90.00
#
_symmetry.space_group_name_H-M   'P 1'
#
loop_
_entity.id
_entity.type
_entity.pdbx_description
1 polymer ?
#
loop_
_entity_poly.entity_id
_entity_poly.type
_entity_poly.pdbx_seq_one_letter_code
_entity_poly.pdbx_strand_id
1 'polypeptide(L)' 'MAKIQDLILPSKKGYTVKKVSDNMTRKDFESGFPDGVYGWPSKPGEPRLKVKKLLTYCRKHGIAPNDLSEEDRKQFYSYD' A
#
# COMPACT_ATOMS: atom_id res chain seq x y z
N MET A 1 -18.03 3.90 21.53
CA MET A 1 -16.84 4.69 21.91
C MET A 1 -15.68 4.27 21.00
N ALA A 2 -14.94 5.22 20.43
CA ALA A 2 -13.81 4.87 19.55
C ALA A 2 -12.64 4.30 20.36
N LYS A 3 -12.01 3.22 19.88
CA LYS A 3 -10.86 2.60 20.54
C LYS A 3 -9.67 3.57 20.54
N ILE A 4 -9.01 3.74 21.67
CA ILE A 4 -7.81 4.59 21.79
C ILE A 4 -6.58 3.70 21.71
N GLN A 5 -5.58 4.13 20.94
CA GLN A 5 -4.31 3.43 20.73
C GLN A 5 -3.13 4.37 21.00
N ASP A 6 -2.03 3.81 21.51
CA ASP A 6 -0.79 4.54 21.75
C ASP A 6 0.11 4.44 20.51
N LEU A 7 0.30 5.55 19.81
CA LEU A 7 1.17 5.64 18.63
C LEU A 7 2.59 6.01 19.08
N ILE A 8 3.55 5.12 18.88
CA ILE A 8 4.96 5.36 19.24
C ILE A 8 5.68 5.93 18.01
N LEU A 9 6.13 7.18 18.11
CA LEU A 9 6.77 7.91 17.02
C LEU A 9 8.26 8.14 17.30
N PRO A 10 9.17 7.89 16.33
CA PRO A 10 10.57 8.23 16.49
C PRO A 10 10.77 9.75 16.55
N SER A 11 11.70 10.20 17.39
CA SER A 11 12.04 11.59 17.64
C SER A 11 13.54 11.76 17.87
N LYS A 12 14.02 13.01 17.87
CA LYS A 12 15.45 13.32 18.12
C LYS A 12 15.97 12.83 19.48
N LYS A 13 15.08 12.59 20.46
CA LYS A 13 15.44 12.15 21.83
C LYS A 13 15.08 10.68 22.10
N GLY A 14 14.74 9.89 21.09
CA GLY A 14 14.22 8.53 21.24
C GLY A 14 12.81 8.42 20.68
N TYR A 15 11.83 8.04 21.49
CA TYR A 15 10.45 7.89 21.04
C TYR A 15 9.48 8.79 21.82
N THR A 16 8.43 9.26 21.15
CA THR A 16 7.29 9.96 21.76
C THR A 16 6.03 9.11 21.63
N VAL A 17 5.20 9.11 22.66
CA VAL A 17 3.91 8.39 22.66
C VAL A 17 2.78 9.39 22.44
N LYS A 18 1.95 9.16 21.43
CA LYS A 18 0.77 9.96 21.14
C LYS A 18 -0.49 9.09 21.25
N LYS A 19 -1.40 9.45 22.16
CA LYS A 19 -2.71 8.79 22.25
C LYS A 19 -3.60 9.25 21.10
N VAL A 20 -4.07 8.32 20.28
CA VAL A 20 -4.92 8.61 19.12
C VAL A 20 -6.14 7.70 19.13
N SER A 21 -7.28 8.22 18.68
CA SER A 21 -8.46 7.39 18.45
C SER A 21 -8.34 6.66 17.12
N ASP A 22 -8.90 5.46 17.03
CA ASP A 22 -8.90 4.64 15.82
C ASP A 22 -9.56 5.34 14.62
N ASN A 23 -10.57 6.17 14.88
CA ASN A 23 -11.20 7.00 13.86
C ASN A 23 -10.25 8.07 13.32
N MET A 24 -9.36 8.62 14.15
CA MET A 24 -8.40 9.64 13.74
C MET A 24 -7.28 9.02 12.90
N THR A 25 -6.75 7.86 13.29
CA THR A 25 -5.76 7.13 12.48
C THR A 25 -6.32 6.70 11.13
N ARG A 26 -7.60 6.31 11.07
CA ARG A 26 -8.27 5.98 9.80
C ARG A 26 -8.46 7.23 8.93
N LYS A 27 -8.93 8.35 9.49
CA LYS A 27 -9.11 9.60 8.73
C LYS A 27 -7.80 10.15 8.18
N ASP A 28 -6.74 10.15 8.98
CA ASP A 28 -5.42 10.59 8.54
C ASP A 28 -4.88 9.67 7.43
N PHE A 29 -5.12 8.36 7.52
CA PHE A 29 -4.77 7.41 6.46
C PHE A 29 -5.59 7.65 5.18
N GLU A 30 -6.92 7.73 5.28
CA GLU A 30 -7.83 7.98 4.16
C GLU A 30 -7.57 9.32 3.47
N SER A 31 -7.12 10.34 4.20
CA SER A 31 -6.74 11.64 3.63
C SER A 31 -5.58 11.56 2.62
N GLY A 32 -4.71 10.54 2.75
CA GLY A 32 -3.64 10.26 1.80
C GLY A 32 -4.12 9.58 0.51
N PHE A 33 -5.39 9.17 0.45
CA PHE A 33 -6.01 8.47 -0.67
C PHE A 33 -7.36 9.13 -1.02
N PRO A 34 -7.37 10.36 -1.58
CA PRO A 34 -8.59 11.11 -1.85
C PRO A 34 -9.56 10.38 -2.81
N ASP A 35 -9.00 9.59 -3.72
CA ASP A 35 -9.76 8.78 -4.69
C ASP A 35 -9.96 7.32 -4.21
N GLY A 36 -9.59 7.02 -2.96
CA GLY A 36 -9.64 5.70 -2.37
C GLY A 36 -8.39 4.83 -2.62
N VAL A 37 -8.44 3.60 -2.11
CA VAL A 37 -7.35 2.61 -2.23
C VAL A 37 -7.71 1.61 -3.32
N TYR A 38 -6.98 1.64 -4.43
CA TYR A 38 -7.18 0.70 -5.54
C TYR A 38 -6.39 -0.59 -5.32
N GLY A 39 -7.09 -1.71 -5.21
CA GLY A 39 -6.51 -3.05 -5.22
C GLY A 39 -6.77 -3.74 -6.55
N TRP A 40 -5.81 -4.52 -7.04
CA TRP A 40 -6.07 -5.44 -8.14
C TRP A 40 -6.76 -6.69 -7.55
N PRO A 41 -8.02 -6.97 -7.88
CA PRO A 41 -8.70 -8.15 -7.37
C PRO A 41 -8.07 -9.41 -7.99
N SER A 42 -7.83 -10.43 -7.18
CA SER A 42 -7.47 -11.78 -7.65
C SER A 42 -8.55 -12.73 -7.17
N LYS A 43 -9.18 -13.49 -8.09
CA LYS A 43 -10.10 -14.55 -7.70
C LYS A 43 -9.33 -15.73 -7.08
N PRO A 44 -9.98 -16.59 -6.27
CA PRO A 44 -9.39 -17.86 -5.87
C PRO A 44 -8.94 -18.66 -7.11
N GLY A 45 -7.67 -19.09 -7.13
CA GLY A 45 -7.07 -19.79 -8.27
C GLY A 45 -6.45 -18.90 -9.34
N GLU A 46 -6.62 -17.58 -9.28
CA GLU A 46 -5.89 -16.63 -10.13
C GLU A 46 -4.59 -16.18 -9.45
N PRO A 47 -3.53 -15.90 -10.23
CA PRO A 47 -2.30 -15.39 -9.67
C PRO A 47 -2.49 -14.03 -9.00
N ARG A 48 -1.77 -13.83 -7.89
CA ARG A 48 -1.66 -12.52 -7.23
C ARG A 48 -0.62 -11.66 -7.91
N LEU A 49 -0.96 -10.39 -8.16
CA LEU A 49 -0.01 -9.42 -8.69
C LEU A 49 0.92 -8.90 -7.59
N LYS A 50 2.25 -9.06 -7.76
CA LYS A 50 3.25 -8.46 -6.86
C LYS A 50 3.45 -6.98 -7.19
N VAL A 51 2.47 -6.14 -6.82
CA VAL A 51 2.43 -4.69 -7.10
C VAL A 51 3.73 -3.98 -6.73
N LYS A 52 4.33 -4.29 -5.58
CA LYS A 52 5.61 -3.68 -5.16
C LYS A 52 6.75 -3.96 -6.15
N LYS A 53 6.87 -5.19 -6.66
CA LYS A 53 7.91 -5.56 -7.63
C LYS A 53 7.65 -4.88 -8.98
N LEU A 54 6.40 -4.92 -9.44
CA LEU A 54 5.99 -4.25 -10.68
C LEU A 54 6.30 -2.75 -10.63
N LEU A 55 5.90 -2.04 -9.57
CA LEU A 55 6.15 -0.60 -9.44
C LEU A 55 7.65 -0.29 -9.36
N THR A 56 8.44 -1.14 -8.71
CA THR A 56 9.89 -0.97 -8.65
C THR A 56 10.52 -1.12 -10.03
N TYR A 57 10.08 -2.10 -10.81
CA TYR A 57 10.52 -2.29 -12.19
C TYR A 57 10.13 -1.08 -13.05
N CYS A 58 8.86 -0.67 -13.01
CA CYS A 58 8.35 0.48 -13.74
C CYS A 58 9.16 1.75 -13.48
N ARG A 59 9.44 2.04 -12.20
CA ARG A 59 10.27 3.19 -11.79
C ARG A 59 11.70 3.13 -12.31
N LYS A 60 12.30 1.94 -12.34
CA LYS A 60 13.67 1.77 -12.87
C LYS A 60 13.74 1.99 -14.37
N HIS A 61 12.69 1.61 -15.09
CA HIS A 61 12.64 1.68 -16.55
C HIS A 61 11.93 2.94 -17.08
N GLY A 62 11.43 3.81 -16.19
CA GLY A 62 10.73 5.04 -16.57
C GLY A 62 9.41 4.81 -17.31
N ILE A 63 8.78 3.64 -17.13
CA ILE A 63 7.52 3.25 -17.77
C ILE A 63 6.37 3.32 -16.77
N ALA A 64 5.16 3.65 -17.22
CA ALA A 64 3.99 3.55 -16.34
C ALA A 64 3.54 2.08 -16.26
N PRO A 65 2.94 1.64 -15.13
CA PRO A 65 2.32 0.32 -15.02
C PRO A 65 1.33 0.00 -16.14
N ASN A 66 0.60 1.02 -16.60
CA ASN A 66 -0.38 0.90 -17.67
C ASN A 66 0.26 0.65 -19.05
N ASP A 67 1.53 1.01 -19.23
CA ASP A 67 2.26 0.83 -20.48
C ASP A 67 2.88 -0.57 -20.61
N LEU A 68 2.87 -1.37 -19.54
CA LEU A 68 3.31 -2.76 -19.59
C LEU A 68 2.29 -3.62 -20.34
N SER A 69 2.80 -4.40 -21.31
CA SER A 69 2.04 -5.47 -21.96
C SER A 69 1.59 -6.54 -20.93
N GLU A 70 0.58 -7.33 -21.27
CA GLU A 70 0.15 -8.42 -20.37
C GLU A 70 1.26 -9.45 -20.17
N GLU A 71 2.06 -9.70 -21.20
CA GLU A 71 3.21 -10.59 -21.24
C GLU A 71 4.28 -10.14 -20.25
N ASP A 72 4.60 -8.85 -20.27
CA ASP A 72 5.56 -8.27 -19.32
C ASP A 72 4.99 -8.25 -17.90
N ARG A 73 3.67 -8.15 -17.73
CA ARG A 73 3.05 -8.22 -16.40
C ARG A 73 3.12 -9.63 -15.80
N LYS A 74 3.12 -10.69 -16.62
CA LYS A 74 3.16 -12.08 -16.14
C LYS A 74 4.35 -12.38 -15.24
N GLN A 75 5.49 -11.72 -15.44
CA GLN A 75 6.67 -11.89 -14.58
C GLN A 75 6.45 -11.44 -13.12
N PHE A 76 5.43 -10.62 -12.86
CA PHE A 76 5.08 -10.14 -11.52
C PHE A 76 3.96 -10.94 -10.87
N TYR A 77 3.43 -11.96 -11.53
CA TYR A 77 2.42 -12.85 -10.96
C TYR A 77 3.02 -13.86 -9.98
N SER A 78 2.25 -14.16 -8.95
CA SER A 78 2.54 -15.14 -7.91
C SER A 78 1.39 -16.14 -7.88
N TYR A 79 1.69 -17.40 -8.11
CA TYR A 79 0.75 -18.50 -7.90
C TYR A 79 1.05 -19.01 -6.49
N ASP A 80 0.17 -18.67 -5.55
CA ASP A 80 0.17 -19.27 -4.20
C ASP A 80 -0.63 -20.57 -4.23
#